data_AF-A0A914W8Y1-F1
#
_entry.id   AF-A0A914W8Y1-F1
#
_cell.length_a   1.000
_cell.length_b   1.000
_cell.length_c   1.000
_cell.angle_alpha   90.00
_cell.angle_beta   90.00
_cell.angle_gamma   90.00
#
_symmetry.space_group_name_H-M   'P 1'
#
loop_
_entity.id
_entity.type
_entity.pdbx_description
1 polymer ?
#
loop_
_entity_poly.entity_id
_entity_poly.type
_entity_poly.pdbx_seq_one_letter_code
_entity_poly.pdbx_strand_id
1 'polypeptide(L)'
;MRCVVVLLVASMGCVVAQEFDCLQVPIIQCCASAILRRCREECSAYASANCPDRLKIIDSDSGSNSVTGADRPAPPRAPAEPSRHEGNAGSRAHAAPIKSKAAIEIRTGDKNEEPINCGNKDNDYAPCTDTTTANELFRSCCEQYVGPQCHELCQYETTDLAARNLMVRVVKDSKCSLKNISPILYCASQNRDNRECCEHLDLGSDKLGVGSRCLRMCDPAGERLGTLTKEDLVCLGNWNVIMYCHQSGLRL
;
A
#
# COMPACT_ATOMS: atom_id res chain seq x y z
N MET A 1 18.65 -24.29 -34.69
CA MET A 1 17.70 -23.40 -35.40
C MET A 1 17.07 -24.15 -36.56
N ARG A 2 15.74 -24.27 -36.60
CA ARG A 2 14.97 -24.69 -37.79
C ARG A 2 13.63 -23.97 -37.76
N CYS A 3 13.44 -22.97 -38.62
CA CYS A 3 12.12 -22.39 -38.87
C CYS A 3 11.34 -23.32 -39.79
N VAL A 4 10.08 -23.62 -39.45
CA VAL A 4 9.14 -24.26 -40.37
C VAL A 4 8.37 -23.16 -41.09
N VAL A 5 8.44 -23.16 -42.42
CA VAL A 5 7.68 -22.24 -43.26
C VAL A 5 6.28 -22.83 -43.46
N VAL A 6 5.24 -22.10 -43.04
CA VAL A 6 3.87 -22.31 -43.51
C VAL A 6 3.44 -21.04 -44.23
N LEU A 7 3.35 -21.14 -45.56
CA LEU A 7 2.86 -20.09 -46.44
C LEU A 7 1.34 -19.97 -46.34
N LEU A 8 0.85 -18.99 -45.59
CA LEU A 8 -0.45 -18.36 -45.86
C LEU A 8 -0.38 -16.85 -45.61
N VAL A 9 -1.06 -16.09 -46.46
CA VAL A 9 -0.83 -14.65 -46.63
C VAL A 9 -1.76 -13.84 -45.71
N ALA A 10 -1.21 -13.31 -44.63
CA ALA A 10 -1.75 -12.17 -43.90
C ALA A 10 -0.61 -11.44 -43.19
N SER A 11 -0.70 -10.12 -43.06
CA SER A 11 0.31 -9.27 -42.43
C SER A 11 0.43 -9.53 -40.92
N MET A 12 1.20 -10.56 -40.55
CA MET A 12 1.56 -10.84 -39.17
C MET A 12 2.74 -9.93 -38.77
N GLY A 13 2.44 -8.86 -38.04
CA GLY A 13 3.46 -8.28 -37.18
C GLY A 13 3.93 -9.34 -36.18
N CYS A 14 5.23 -9.45 -35.93
CA CYS A 14 5.74 -10.28 -34.86
C CYS A 14 5.22 -9.74 -33.52
N VAL A 15 4.14 -10.34 -33.01
CA VAL A 15 3.81 -10.25 -31.58
C VAL A 15 4.94 -10.99 -30.87
N VAL A 16 5.91 -10.22 -30.37
CA VAL A 16 6.95 -10.74 -29.47
C VAL A 16 6.21 -11.23 -28.23
N ALA A 17 6.04 -12.54 -28.13
CA ALA A 17 5.52 -13.17 -26.93
C ALA A 17 6.57 -12.98 -25.84
N GLN A 18 6.40 -11.93 -25.03
CA GLN A 18 7.31 -11.64 -23.92
C GLN A 18 7.25 -12.80 -22.93
N GLU A 19 8.36 -13.52 -22.83
CA GLU A 19 8.48 -14.70 -21.99
C GLU A 19 8.29 -14.30 -20.52
N PHE A 20 7.33 -14.93 -19.86
CA PHE A 20 6.93 -14.56 -18.51
C PHE A 20 7.80 -15.30 -17.50
N ASP A 21 8.88 -14.66 -17.07
CA ASP A 21 9.83 -15.19 -16.10
C ASP A 21 9.32 -15.04 -14.66
N CYS A 22 9.20 -16.16 -13.95
CA CYS A 22 8.79 -16.21 -12.56
C CYS A 22 9.85 -15.66 -11.58
N LEU A 23 11.13 -15.66 -11.95
CA LEU A 23 12.21 -15.08 -11.14
C LEU A 23 12.15 -13.54 -11.10
N GLN A 24 11.47 -12.93 -12.07
CA GLN A 24 11.25 -11.47 -12.12
C GLN A 24 9.94 -11.04 -11.42
N VAL A 25 9.15 -11.98 -10.91
CA VAL A 25 7.91 -11.66 -10.17
C VAL A 25 8.28 -11.12 -8.78
N PRO A 26 7.86 -9.88 -8.43
CA PRO A 26 8.08 -9.37 -7.08
C PRO A 26 7.34 -10.25 -6.08
N ILE A 27 8.02 -10.73 -5.04
CA ILE A 27 7.49 -11.71 -4.06
C ILE A 27 6.13 -11.29 -3.48
N ILE A 28 5.88 -9.99 -3.28
CA ILE A 28 4.59 -9.44 -2.84
C ILE A 28 3.39 -9.78 -3.76
N GLN A 29 3.64 -10.05 -5.05
CA GLN A 29 2.63 -10.45 -6.04
C GLN A 29 2.26 -11.94 -5.96
N CYS A 30 3.02 -12.75 -5.21
CA CYS A 30 2.76 -14.18 -5.06
C CYS A 30 1.43 -14.53 -4.38
N CYS A 31 0.71 -13.57 -3.79
CA CYS A 31 -0.65 -13.79 -3.29
C CYS A 31 -1.77 -13.52 -4.32
N ALA A 32 -1.44 -13.06 -5.54
CA ALA A 32 -2.38 -12.97 -6.63
C ALA A 32 -2.57 -14.34 -7.30
N SER A 33 -3.80 -14.85 -7.36
CA SER A 33 -4.08 -16.23 -7.82
C SER A 33 -3.52 -16.55 -9.22
N ALA A 34 -3.53 -15.58 -10.14
CA ALA A 34 -2.98 -15.75 -11.49
C ALA A 34 -1.45 -15.91 -11.49
N ILE A 35 -0.75 -15.25 -10.57
CA ILE A 35 0.70 -15.35 -10.38
C ILE A 35 1.04 -16.65 -9.65
N LEU A 36 0.36 -16.93 -8.53
CA LEU A 36 0.59 -18.12 -7.71
C LEU A 36 0.34 -19.43 -8.49
N ARG A 37 -0.65 -19.43 -9.40
CA ARG A 37 -0.92 -20.58 -10.28
C ARG A 37 0.16 -20.78 -11.35
N ARG A 38 0.81 -19.70 -11.79
CA ARG A 38 1.81 -19.72 -12.88
C ARG A 38 3.25 -19.87 -12.39
N CYS A 39 3.55 -19.39 -11.19
CA CYS A 39 4.86 -19.38 -10.54
C CYS A 39 4.83 -20.15 -9.21
N ARG A 40 4.14 -21.30 -9.17
CA ARG A 40 3.87 -22.07 -7.95
C ARG A 40 5.14 -22.35 -7.13
N GLU A 41 6.24 -22.74 -7.79
CA GLU A 41 7.49 -23.11 -7.11
C GLU A 41 8.12 -21.89 -6.41
N GLU A 42 8.47 -20.85 -7.15
CA GLU A 42 9.04 -19.58 -6.63
C GLU A 42 8.15 -18.91 -5.57
N CYS A 43 6.83 -18.96 -5.74
CA CYS A 43 5.88 -18.33 -4.83
C CYS A 43 5.45 -19.18 -3.62
N SER A 44 5.78 -20.49 -3.59
CA SER A 44 5.22 -21.45 -2.63
C SER A 44 5.47 -21.06 -1.17
N ALA A 45 6.74 -20.83 -0.81
CA ALA A 45 7.14 -20.49 0.55
C ALA A 45 6.48 -19.19 1.04
N TYR A 46 6.55 -18.12 0.24
CA TYR A 46 5.92 -16.85 0.60
C TYR A 46 4.40 -16.97 0.73
N ALA A 47 3.73 -17.66 -0.20
CA ALA A 47 2.29 -17.81 -0.19
C ALA A 47 1.80 -18.63 1.01
N SER A 48 2.52 -19.70 1.40
CA SER A 48 2.20 -20.49 2.59
C SER A 48 2.27 -19.67 3.89
N ALA A 49 3.20 -18.71 3.97
CA ALA A 49 3.39 -17.87 5.15
C ALA A 49 2.45 -16.64 5.19
N ASN A 50 2.10 -16.07 4.03
CA ASN A 50 1.43 -14.75 3.95
C ASN A 50 -0.01 -14.79 3.41
N CYS A 51 -0.42 -15.87 2.74
CA CYS A 51 -1.77 -16.02 2.20
C CYS A 51 -2.21 -17.50 2.12
N PRO A 52 -2.24 -18.23 3.25
CA PRO A 52 -2.55 -19.67 3.29
C PRO A 52 -3.93 -20.01 2.73
N ASP A 53 -4.91 -19.11 2.80
CA ASP A 53 -6.24 -19.31 2.22
C ASP A 53 -6.25 -19.25 0.68
N ARG A 54 -5.19 -18.74 0.03
CA ARG A 54 -5.05 -18.77 -1.43
C ARG A 54 -4.46 -20.07 -1.96
N LEU A 55 -3.64 -20.80 -1.19
CA LEU A 55 -3.16 -22.13 -1.60
C LEU A 55 -4.34 -23.11 -1.74
N LYS A 56 -5.25 -23.13 -0.75
CA LYS A 56 -6.43 -24.00 -0.72
C LYS A 56 -7.24 -23.95 -2.03
N ILE A 57 -7.37 -22.77 -2.63
CA ILE A 57 -8.10 -22.53 -3.88
C ILE A 57 -7.41 -23.16 -5.10
N ILE A 58 -6.07 -23.21 -5.11
CA ILE A 58 -5.29 -23.68 -6.26
C ILE A 58 -5.03 -25.19 -6.19
N ASP A 59 -4.94 -25.77 -4.99
CA ASP A 59 -4.86 -27.22 -4.83
C ASP A 59 -6.20 -27.91 -5.14
N SER A 60 -7.34 -27.26 -4.85
CA SER A 60 -8.66 -27.73 -5.31
C SER A 60 -8.81 -27.79 -6.83
N ASP A 61 -8.01 -27.02 -7.58
CA ASP A 61 -8.14 -26.85 -9.04
C ASP A 61 -7.14 -27.71 -9.84
N SER A 62 -6.46 -28.65 -9.18
CA SER A 62 -5.53 -29.61 -9.81
C SER A 62 -6.24 -30.79 -10.49
N GLY A 63 -7.57 -30.69 -10.66
CA GLY A 63 -8.48 -31.73 -11.14
C GLY A 63 -8.87 -31.68 -12.62
N SER A 64 -8.18 -30.91 -13.47
CA SER A 64 -8.21 -31.11 -14.94
C SER A 64 -7.20 -30.23 -15.66
N ASN A 65 -6.37 -30.84 -16.52
CA ASN A 65 -5.63 -30.14 -17.55
C ASN A 65 -5.49 -31.04 -18.79
N SER A 66 -6.36 -30.85 -19.78
CA SER A 66 -6.18 -31.40 -21.13
C SER A 66 -6.89 -30.49 -22.14
N VAL A 67 -6.10 -29.86 -23.01
CA VAL A 67 -6.54 -28.93 -24.06
C VAL A 67 -6.92 -29.70 -25.32
N THR A 68 -8.08 -29.40 -25.93
CA THR A 68 -8.26 -29.38 -27.40
C THR A 68 -9.57 -28.71 -27.83
N GLY A 69 -9.50 -27.86 -28.86
CA GLY A 69 -10.46 -27.93 -29.99
C GLY A 69 -11.75 -27.12 -29.92
N ALA A 70 -11.94 -26.27 -30.92
CA ALA A 70 -13.12 -25.43 -31.20
C ALA A 70 -14.47 -26.17 -31.32
N ASP A 71 -15.58 -25.51 -30.92
CA ASP A 71 -16.57 -24.97 -31.86
C ASP A 71 -17.68 -24.13 -31.19
N ARG A 72 -18.44 -23.36 -31.98
CA ARG A 72 -19.64 -22.57 -31.61
C ARG A 72 -20.74 -22.86 -32.65
N PRO A 73 -22.06 -22.90 -32.32
CA PRO A 73 -22.78 -21.63 -32.09
C PRO A 73 -24.09 -21.63 -31.22
N ALA A 74 -24.35 -20.48 -30.58
CA ALA A 74 -25.64 -19.76 -30.39
C ALA A 74 -26.88 -20.36 -29.62
N PRO A 75 -27.78 -19.50 -29.07
CA PRO A 75 -28.70 -19.82 -27.94
C PRO A 75 -30.21 -19.82 -28.31
N PRO A 76 -31.15 -20.18 -27.40
CA PRO A 76 -31.68 -19.28 -26.33
C PRO A 76 -31.87 -20.04 -24.96
N ARG A 77 -32.59 -19.62 -23.89
CA ARG A 77 -33.46 -18.46 -23.53
C ARG A 77 -33.47 -18.24 -21.98
N ALA A 78 -34.25 -17.27 -21.47
CA ALA A 78 -34.55 -16.98 -20.05
C ALA A 78 -36.05 -17.32 -19.72
N PRO A 79 -36.64 -17.11 -18.50
CA PRO A 79 -36.15 -16.40 -17.28
C PRO A 79 -36.51 -17.02 -15.89
N ALA A 80 -35.92 -16.48 -14.79
CA ALA A 80 -36.59 -16.15 -13.50
C ALA A 80 -35.60 -15.59 -12.44
N GLU A 81 -36.07 -14.64 -11.63
CA GLU A 81 -35.45 -14.01 -10.43
C GLU A 81 -36.23 -14.45 -9.15
N PRO A 82 -35.97 -13.99 -7.90
CA PRO A 82 -34.85 -13.19 -7.34
C PRO A 82 -34.25 -13.74 -6.02
N SER A 83 -33.17 -13.13 -5.48
CA SER A 83 -33.09 -12.56 -4.11
C SER A 83 -31.65 -12.09 -3.72
N ARG A 84 -31.55 -11.31 -2.63
CA ARG A 84 -30.38 -10.59 -2.11
C ARG A 84 -29.41 -11.48 -1.31
N HIS A 85 -28.11 -11.12 -1.27
CA HIS A 85 -27.38 -10.72 -0.05
C HIS A 85 -25.90 -10.35 -0.33
N GLU A 86 -25.51 -9.17 0.19
CA GLU A 86 -24.29 -8.76 0.91
C GLU A 86 -22.89 -9.40 0.72
N GLY A 87 -21.87 -8.52 0.62
CA GLY A 87 -20.50 -8.69 1.18
C GLY A 87 -19.57 -9.71 0.50
N ASN A 88 -18.25 -9.55 0.42
CA ASN A 88 -17.31 -8.86 1.32
C ASN A 88 -15.95 -8.62 0.60
N ALA A 89 -15.07 -7.77 1.16
CA ALA A 89 -13.83 -7.32 0.54
C ALA A 89 -12.62 -8.27 0.77
N GLY A 90 -11.71 -8.33 -0.21
CA GLY A 90 -10.47 -9.14 -0.17
C GLY A 90 -9.22 -8.35 0.28
N SER A 91 -8.83 -8.52 1.54
CA SER A 91 -7.58 -8.04 2.18
C SER A 91 -6.33 -8.80 1.68
N ARG A 92 -5.06 -8.43 1.96
CA ARG A 92 -4.35 -7.19 2.39
C ARG A 92 -2.85 -7.46 2.16
N ALA A 93 -2.07 -6.50 1.65
CA ALA A 93 -0.62 -6.50 1.95
C ALA A 93 -0.43 -6.27 3.46
N HIS A 94 0.55 -6.86 4.14
CA HIS A 94 0.72 -6.60 5.57
C HIS A 94 1.38 -5.23 5.77
N ALA A 95 0.62 -4.27 6.33
CA ALA A 95 1.19 -3.07 6.91
C ALA A 95 1.28 -3.29 8.43
N ALA A 96 2.17 -2.59 9.12
CA ALA A 96 2.23 -2.68 10.57
C ALA A 96 0.89 -2.21 11.19
N PRO A 97 0.19 -3.07 11.95
CA PRO A 97 -1.06 -2.69 12.58
C PRO A 97 -0.74 -1.75 13.75
N ILE A 98 -1.05 -0.46 13.59
CA ILE A 98 -1.10 0.46 14.72
C ILE A 98 -2.11 -0.11 15.73
N LYS A 99 -1.63 -0.43 16.94
CA LYS A 99 -2.46 -0.93 18.02
C LYS A 99 -3.36 0.21 18.49
N SER A 100 -4.53 0.33 17.86
CA SER A 100 -5.50 1.39 18.16
C SER A 100 -6.10 1.17 19.56
N LYS A 101 -5.39 1.64 20.59
CA LYS A 101 -5.98 1.99 21.87
C LYS A 101 -6.60 3.36 21.73
N ALA A 102 -7.93 3.41 21.83
CA ALA A 102 -8.80 4.56 22.06
C ALA A 102 -8.42 5.89 21.38
N ALA A 103 -9.34 6.42 20.57
CA ALA A 103 -9.34 7.85 20.28
C ALA A 103 -9.38 8.62 21.61
N ILE A 104 -8.34 9.41 21.88
CA ILE A 104 -8.34 10.33 23.02
C ILE A 104 -9.28 11.47 22.63
N GLU A 105 -10.48 11.47 23.20
CA GLU A 105 -11.34 12.65 23.20
C GLU A 105 -10.58 13.77 23.93
N ILE A 106 -10.18 14.81 23.20
CA ILE A 106 -9.54 15.97 23.82
C ILE A 106 -10.56 16.66 24.71
N ARG A 107 -10.39 16.48 26.02
CA ARG A 107 -11.21 17.13 27.03
C ARG A 107 -10.93 18.63 27.02
N THR A 108 -11.94 19.41 26.70
CA THR A 108 -11.88 20.87 26.78
C THR A 108 -11.90 21.33 28.24
N GLY A 109 -10.71 21.42 28.84
CA GLY A 109 -10.39 22.32 29.95
C GLY A 109 -11.03 22.02 31.31
N ASP A 110 -10.30 21.29 32.15
CA ASP A 110 -10.25 21.58 33.60
C ASP A 110 -8.85 22.09 33.97
N LYS A 111 -8.75 23.01 34.94
CA LYS A 111 -7.53 23.79 35.22
C LYS A 111 -6.52 23.06 36.13
N ASN A 112 -6.61 21.73 36.24
CA ASN A 112 -5.79 20.91 37.14
C ASN A 112 -5.29 19.58 36.51
N GLU A 113 -5.34 19.40 35.19
CA GLU A 113 -4.69 18.25 34.55
C GLU A 113 -3.17 18.47 34.39
N GLU A 114 -2.37 17.44 34.69
CA GLU A 114 -0.95 17.39 34.31
C GLU A 114 -0.80 17.54 32.79
N PRO A 115 0.29 18.17 32.30
CA PRO A 115 0.50 18.32 30.86
C PRO A 115 0.49 16.94 30.18
N ILE A 116 -0.38 16.78 29.17
CA ILE A 116 -0.63 15.50 28.51
C ILE A 116 0.70 14.95 27.96
N ASN A 117 1.14 13.82 28.51
CA ASN A 117 2.36 13.16 28.09
C ASN A 117 2.14 12.46 26.73
N CYS A 118 2.45 13.17 25.65
CA CYS A 118 2.14 12.79 24.26
C CYS A 118 3.39 12.76 23.37
N GLY A 119 3.26 12.16 22.18
CA GLY A 119 4.30 12.14 21.16
C GLY A 119 5.60 11.45 21.61
N ASN A 120 5.50 10.43 22.46
CA ASN A 120 6.62 9.66 23.00
C ASN A 120 6.21 8.20 23.31
N LYS A 121 7.22 7.35 23.53
CA LYS A 121 7.08 5.90 23.72
C LYS A 121 6.21 5.47 24.91
N ASP A 122 6.16 6.25 26.00
CA ASP A 122 5.41 5.86 27.20
C ASP A 122 3.90 5.88 26.99
N ASN A 123 3.44 6.59 25.95
CA ASN A 123 2.04 6.70 25.55
C ASN A 123 1.82 6.20 24.10
N ASP A 124 2.57 5.16 23.67
CA ASP A 124 2.50 4.55 22.33
C ASP A 124 2.63 5.58 21.16
N TYR A 125 3.28 6.73 21.40
CA TYR A 125 3.35 7.91 20.53
C TYR A 125 2.00 8.57 20.19
N ALA A 126 1.00 8.52 21.08
CA ALA A 126 -0.26 9.25 20.91
C ALA A 126 -0.05 10.74 20.54
N PRO A 127 -0.68 11.27 19.46
CA PRO A 127 -0.47 12.65 19.03
C PRO A 127 -0.82 13.72 20.08
N CYS A 128 -0.03 14.79 20.10
CA CYS A 128 -0.24 15.96 20.96
C CYS A 128 -1.30 16.94 20.43
N THR A 129 -1.67 16.82 19.15
CA THR A 129 -2.58 17.71 18.44
C THR A 129 -3.67 16.88 17.78
N ASP A 130 -4.91 17.34 17.84
CA ASP A 130 -6.01 16.69 17.13
C ASP A 130 -5.78 16.70 15.61
N THR A 131 -6.43 15.74 14.95
CA THR A 131 -6.30 15.55 13.50
C THR A 131 -6.85 16.73 12.69
N THR A 132 -7.76 17.56 13.24
CA THR A 132 -8.31 18.72 12.50
C THR A 132 -7.25 19.82 12.39
N THR A 133 -6.74 20.31 13.52
CA THR A 133 -5.69 21.34 13.53
C THR A 133 -4.39 20.83 12.89
N ALA A 134 -4.05 19.54 13.07
CA ALA A 134 -2.93 18.94 12.36
C ALA A 134 -3.11 18.99 10.82
N ASN A 135 -4.30 18.62 10.32
CA ASN A 135 -4.61 18.66 8.89
C ASN A 135 -4.58 20.08 8.32
N GLU A 136 -5.08 21.08 9.05
CA GLU A 136 -5.03 22.49 8.63
C GLU A 136 -3.59 22.96 8.40
N LEU A 137 -2.68 22.66 9.34
CA LEU A 137 -1.26 22.99 9.22
C LEU A 137 -0.57 22.26 8.07
N PHE A 138 -0.82 20.95 7.94
CA PHE A 138 -0.26 20.13 6.86
C PHE A 138 -0.75 20.63 5.49
N ARG A 139 -2.04 20.94 5.37
CA ARG A 139 -2.65 21.47 4.15
C ARG A 139 -2.06 22.84 3.77
N SER A 140 -1.92 23.75 4.74
CA SER A 140 -1.32 25.07 4.50
C SER A 140 0.12 25.00 4.00
N CYS A 141 0.93 24.05 4.51
CA CYS A 141 2.27 23.80 3.99
C CYS A 141 2.22 23.23 2.55
N CYS A 142 1.35 22.25 2.29
CA CYS A 142 1.19 21.70 0.94
C CYS A 142 0.76 22.74 -0.09
N GLU A 143 -0.06 23.71 0.28
CA GLU A 143 -0.50 24.78 -0.64
C GLU A 143 0.66 25.71 -1.08
N GLN A 144 1.77 25.73 -0.33
CA GLN A 144 2.98 26.48 -0.68
C GLN A 144 4.01 25.64 -1.48
N TYR A 145 4.19 24.36 -1.15
CA TYR A 145 5.32 23.55 -1.64
C TYR A 145 4.93 22.33 -2.51
N VAL A 146 3.64 22.01 -2.61
CA VAL A 146 3.13 20.81 -3.28
C VAL A 146 2.09 21.20 -4.34
N GLY A 147 2.16 20.60 -5.53
CA GLY A 147 1.20 20.90 -6.58
C GLY A 147 -0.25 20.47 -6.23
N PRO A 148 -1.28 21.21 -6.66
CA PRO A 148 -2.67 20.98 -6.26
C PRO A 148 -3.21 19.58 -6.59
N GLN A 149 -2.68 18.95 -7.63
CA GLN A 149 -2.97 17.56 -8.00
C GLN A 149 -2.58 16.52 -6.94
N CYS A 150 -1.76 16.90 -5.96
CA CYS A 150 -1.31 16.06 -4.85
C CYS A 150 -1.96 16.41 -3.50
N HIS A 151 -2.77 17.47 -3.40
CA HIS A 151 -3.31 17.96 -2.12
C HIS A 151 -4.25 16.97 -1.41
N GLU A 152 -4.77 15.95 -2.10
CA GLU A 152 -5.52 14.84 -1.48
C GLU A 152 -4.66 14.03 -0.48
N LEU A 153 -3.33 13.99 -0.66
CA LEU A 153 -2.40 13.34 0.28
C LEU A 153 -2.06 14.18 1.51
N CYS A 154 -2.47 15.45 1.55
CA CYS A 154 -2.08 16.40 2.61
C CYS A 154 -3.06 16.32 3.80
N GLN A 155 -3.19 15.12 4.34
CA GLN A 155 -4.04 14.77 5.49
C GLN A 155 -3.47 13.56 6.25
N TYR A 156 -3.59 13.56 7.57
CA TYR A 156 -3.15 12.50 8.46
C TYR A 156 -4.12 11.32 8.49
N GLU A 157 -4.04 10.48 7.45
CA GLU A 157 -4.73 9.18 7.43
C GLU A 157 -3.93 8.13 8.22
N THR A 158 -4.20 8.04 9.52
CA THR A 158 -3.48 7.13 10.45
C THR A 158 -4.09 5.73 10.52
N THR A 159 -5.26 5.49 9.91
CA THR A 159 -5.84 4.14 9.84
C THR A 159 -5.36 3.39 8.59
N ASP A 160 -4.98 2.13 8.76
CA ASP A 160 -4.48 1.26 7.68
C ASP A 160 -5.42 1.23 6.45
N LEU A 161 -6.73 1.10 6.66
CA LEU A 161 -7.70 0.99 5.57
C LEU A 161 -7.87 2.32 4.82
N ALA A 162 -7.97 3.44 5.54
CA ALA A 162 -8.16 4.75 4.91
C ALA A 162 -6.90 5.19 4.16
N ALA A 163 -5.72 5.02 4.78
CA ALA A 163 -4.43 5.30 4.15
C ALA A 163 -4.23 4.53 2.84
N ARG A 164 -4.53 3.22 2.82
CA ARG A 164 -4.48 2.42 1.58
C ARG A 164 -5.46 2.91 0.54
N ASN A 165 -6.70 3.20 0.93
CA ASN A 165 -7.72 3.65 0.00
C ASN A 165 -7.32 4.99 -0.63
N LEU A 166 -6.79 5.93 0.17
CA LEU A 166 -6.22 7.19 -0.29
C LEU A 166 -5.07 6.95 -1.30
N MET A 167 -4.06 6.17 -0.92
CA MET A 167 -2.91 5.87 -1.79
C MET A 167 -3.33 5.18 -3.11
N VAL A 168 -4.30 4.27 -3.05
CA VAL A 168 -4.86 3.61 -4.24
C VAL A 168 -5.62 4.58 -5.15
N ARG A 169 -6.40 5.53 -4.61
CA ARG A 169 -7.06 6.57 -5.42
C ARG A 169 -6.03 7.45 -6.13
N VAL A 170 -5.05 7.96 -5.39
CA VAL A 170 -4.04 8.88 -5.92
C VAL A 170 -3.16 8.23 -7.00
N VAL A 171 -2.82 6.95 -6.85
CA VAL A 171 -2.10 6.18 -7.88
C VAL A 171 -3.00 5.88 -9.10
N LYS A 172 -4.24 5.43 -8.90
CA LYS A 172 -5.16 5.09 -10.00
C LYS A 172 -5.44 6.29 -10.90
N ASP A 173 -5.72 7.44 -10.29
CA ASP A 173 -6.04 8.66 -11.03
C ASP A 173 -4.79 9.30 -11.66
N SER A 174 -3.59 8.77 -11.38
CA SER A 174 -2.29 9.30 -11.83
C SER A 174 -2.05 10.77 -11.51
N LYS A 175 -2.82 11.34 -10.57
CA LYS A 175 -2.82 12.77 -10.24
C LYS A 175 -1.49 13.18 -9.60
N CYS A 176 -0.95 12.38 -8.68
CA CYS A 176 0.26 12.72 -7.96
C CYS A 176 1.47 11.86 -8.38
N SER A 177 2.50 12.51 -8.94
CA SER A 177 3.79 11.86 -9.22
C SER A 177 4.59 11.64 -7.92
N LEU A 178 5.30 10.50 -7.82
CA LEU A 178 6.20 10.15 -6.71
C LEU A 178 7.21 11.25 -6.32
N LYS A 179 7.57 12.14 -7.28
CA LYS A 179 8.43 13.31 -7.02
C LYS A 179 7.85 14.29 -5.97
N ASN A 180 6.53 14.32 -5.81
CA ASN A 180 5.87 15.18 -4.82
C ASN A 180 5.75 14.52 -3.44
N ILE A 181 5.97 13.21 -3.31
CA ILE A 181 5.83 12.53 -2.02
C ILE A 181 6.85 13.06 -1.02
N SER A 182 8.08 13.35 -1.46
CA SER A 182 9.10 13.92 -0.59
C SER A 182 8.66 15.27 0.02
N PRO A 183 8.29 16.33 -0.75
CA PRO A 183 7.80 17.58 -0.16
C PRO A 183 6.50 17.43 0.66
N ILE A 184 5.63 16.45 0.34
CA ILE A 184 4.48 16.11 1.19
C ILE A 184 4.93 15.59 2.56
N LEU A 185 5.92 14.69 2.61
CA LEU A 185 6.49 14.19 3.86
C LEU A 185 7.24 15.29 4.64
N TYR A 186 7.97 16.18 3.96
CA TYR A 186 8.54 17.38 4.58
C TYR A 186 7.45 18.20 5.30
N CYS A 187 6.33 18.48 4.62
CA CYS A 187 5.20 19.21 5.21
C CYS A 187 4.54 18.47 6.38
N ALA A 188 4.32 17.16 6.26
CA ALA A 188 3.76 16.34 7.35
C ALA A 188 4.69 16.34 8.58
N SER A 189 5.98 16.12 8.37
CA SER A 189 6.96 16.06 9.46
C SER A 189 7.13 17.38 10.23
N GLN A 190 6.75 18.53 9.63
CA GLN A 190 7.15 19.87 10.08
C GLN A 190 8.65 19.97 10.45
N ASN A 191 9.52 19.33 9.65
CA ASN A 191 10.97 19.26 9.88
C ASN A 191 11.36 18.62 11.23
N ARG A 192 10.55 17.67 11.73
CA ARG A 192 10.85 16.85 12.92
C ARG A 192 11.43 15.49 12.52
N ASP A 193 12.37 15.01 13.31
CA ASP A 193 12.80 13.61 13.27
C ASP A 193 11.79 12.75 14.05
N ASN A 194 11.14 11.82 13.35
CA ASN A 194 10.17 10.89 13.92
C ASN A 194 10.63 9.43 13.84
N ARG A 195 11.93 9.18 13.62
CA ARG A 195 12.47 7.83 13.40
C ARG A 195 12.22 6.91 14.59
N GLU A 196 12.34 7.38 15.83
CA GLU A 196 12.05 6.56 17.03
C GLU A 196 10.61 6.02 17.06
N CYS A 197 9.62 6.82 16.62
CA CYS A 197 8.24 6.37 16.50
C CYS A 197 8.08 5.33 15.39
N CYS A 198 8.72 5.56 14.25
CA CYS A 198 8.68 4.63 13.11
C CYS A 198 9.39 3.30 13.41
N GLU A 199 10.50 3.32 14.14
CA GLU A 199 11.16 2.11 14.66
C GLU A 199 10.26 1.38 15.67
N HIS A 200 9.63 2.10 16.59
CA HIS A 200 8.68 1.54 17.56
C HIS A 200 7.47 0.86 16.88
N LEU A 201 7.06 1.34 15.71
CA LEU A 201 5.99 0.76 14.89
C LEU A 201 6.50 -0.15 13.75
N ASP A 202 7.67 -0.78 13.94
CA ASP A 202 8.27 -1.80 13.05
C ASP A 202 8.59 -1.32 11.61
N LEU A 203 8.55 -0.02 11.29
CA LEU A 203 8.82 0.49 9.94
C LEU A 203 10.29 0.30 9.51
N GLY A 204 11.21 0.17 10.47
CA GLY A 204 12.61 -0.18 10.21
C GLY A 204 12.91 -1.68 10.14
N SER A 205 11.89 -2.54 10.21
CA SER A 205 12.08 -4.00 10.35
C SER A 205 12.56 -4.67 9.06
N ASP A 206 13.57 -5.55 9.17
CA ASP A 206 14.04 -6.41 8.08
C ASP A 206 12.94 -7.27 7.42
N LYS A 207 11.83 -7.51 8.15
CA LYS A 207 10.63 -8.20 7.63
C LYS A 207 10.01 -7.50 6.41
N LEU A 208 10.26 -6.20 6.22
CA LEU A 208 9.83 -5.44 5.05
C LEU A 208 10.72 -5.70 3.81
N GLY A 209 11.84 -6.41 3.94
CA GLY A 209 12.76 -6.72 2.84
C GLY A 209 13.61 -5.53 2.36
N VAL A 210 13.53 -4.39 3.03
CA VAL A 210 14.27 -3.15 2.73
C VAL A 210 15.09 -2.63 3.92
N GLY A 211 15.11 -3.37 5.04
CA GLY A 211 15.78 -2.99 6.29
C GLY A 211 15.32 -1.62 6.80
N SER A 212 16.25 -0.86 7.39
CA SER A 212 16.00 0.49 7.91
C SER A 212 15.68 1.57 6.85
N ARG A 213 15.67 1.23 5.55
CA ARG A 213 15.49 2.20 4.44
C ARG A 213 14.22 3.05 4.57
N CYS A 214 13.15 2.53 5.17
CA CYS A 214 11.90 3.28 5.31
C CYS A 214 11.95 4.38 6.38
N LEU A 215 12.88 4.32 7.34
CA LEU A 215 13.01 5.31 8.41
C LEU A 215 13.34 6.72 7.88
N ARG A 216 13.96 6.82 6.70
CA ARG A 216 14.23 8.10 6.04
C ARG A 216 12.97 8.88 5.61
N MET A 217 11.80 8.22 5.59
CA MET A 217 10.52 8.90 5.41
C MET A 217 10.03 9.59 6.68
N CYS A 218 10.57 9.22 7.85
CA CYS A 218 10.16 9.72 9.16
C CYS A 218 11.00 10.92 9.64
N ASP A 219 12.20 11.08 9.10
CA ASP A 219 13.00 12.31 9.13
C ASP A 219 13.34 12.76 7.70
N PRO A 220 12.36 13.28 6.93
CA PRO A 220 12.61 13.65 5.53
C PRO A 220 13.63 14.78 5.41
N ALA A 221 13.82 15.59 6.45
CA ALA A 221 14.72 16.74 6.44
C ALA A 221 16.18 16.39 6.76
N GLY A 222 16.43 15.69 7.87
CA GLY A 222 17.78 15.26 8.25
C GLY A 222 18.36 14.26 7.26
N GLU A 223 17.54 13.33 6.75
CA GLU A 223 17.92 12.35 5.72
C GLU A 223 17.90 12.90 4.29
N ARG A 224 17.56 14.19 4.12
CA ARG A 224 17.51 14.92 2.83
C ARG A 224 16.76 14.14 1.76
N LEU A 225 15.49 13.81 2.04
CA LEU A 225 14.68 12.89 1.27
C LEU A 225 14.53 13.32 -0.20
N GLY A 226 15.37 12.74 -1.05
CA GLY A 226 15.33 12.93 -2.51
C GLY A 226 14.11 12.29 -3.17
N THR A 227 14.12 12.24 -4.50
CA THR A 227 13.04 11.58 -5.27
C THR A 227 12.95 10.09 -4.91
N LEU A 228 11.72 9.60 -4.71
CA LEU A 228 11.46 8.19 -4.41
C LEU A 228 11.60 7.29 -5.65
N THR A 229 12.09 6.07 -5.42
CA THR A 229 12.30 5.00 -6.40
C THR A 229 11.29 3.85 -6.19
N LYS A 230 11.37 2.77 -6.98
CA LYS A 230 10.39 1.67 -6.91
C LYS A 230 10.50 0.87 -5.60
N GLU A 231 11.70 0.80 -5.06
CA GLU A 231 12.06 0.13 -3.80
C GLU A 231 11.37 0.80 -2.61
N ASP A 232 11.02 2.09 -2.75
CA ASP A 232 10.37 2.89 -1.72
C ASP A 232 8.85 2.67 -1.65
N LEU A 233 8.26 2.00 -2.65
CA LEU A 233 6.83 1.67 -2.65
C LEU A 233 6.46 0.74 -1.49
N VAL A 234 7.41 -0.07 -1.00
CA VAL A 234 7.24 -0.91 0.20
C VAL A 234 7.03 -0.03 1.44
N CYS A 235 7.81 1.05 1.56
CA CYS A 235 7.67 2.02 2.64
C CYS A 235 6.35 2.81 2.55
N LEU A 236 5.97 3.24 1.33
CA LEU A 236 4.68 3.89 1.09
C LEU A 236 3.47 2.98 1.33
N GLY A 237 3.65 1.66 1.32
CA GLY A 237 2.64 0.70 1.77
C GLY A 237 2.26 0.82 3.25
N ASN A 238 3.10 1.50 4.05
CA ASN A 238 2.89 1.79 5.47
C ASN A 238 2.61 3.30 5.71
N TRP A 239 1.96 3.97 4.75
CA TRP A 239 1.60 5.40 4.82
C TRP A 239 0.94 5.78 6.15
N ASN A 240 0.09 4.91 6.71
CA ASN A 240 -0.57 5.12 7.99
C ASN A 240 0.41 5.28 9.16
N VAL A 241 1.51 4.52 9.18
CA VAL A 241 2.55 4.60 10.22
C VAL A 241 3.34 5.89 10.09
N ILE A 242 3.73 6.24 8.86
CA ILE A 242 4.48 7.47 8.57
C ILE A 242 3.65 8.70 8.95
N MET A 243 2.37 8.75 8.54
CA MET A 243 1.45 9.82 8.92
C MET A 243 1.20 9.88 10.43
N TYR A 244 0.99 8.75 11.09
CA TYR A 244 0.83 8.71 12.54
C TYR A 244 2.03 9.33 13.24
N CYS A 245 3.25 8.85 12.95
CA CYS A 245 4.46 9.35 13.58
C CYS A 245 4.75 10.82 13.27
N HIS A 246 4.43 11.32 12.08
CA HIS A 246 4.50 12.74 11.80
C HIS A 246 3.49 13.57 12.62
N GLN A 247 2.24 13.09 12.76
CA GLN A 247 1.26 13.73 13.64
C GLN A 247 1.72 13.72 15.12
N SER A 248 2.36 12.62 15.55
CA SER A 248 2.94 12.46 16.89
C SER A 248 4.10 13.41 17.19
N GLY A 249 4.88 13.78 16.16
CA GLY A 249 5.96 14.74 16.25
C GLY A 249 5.51 16.21 16.34
N LEU A 250 4.24 16.51 16.09
CA LEU A 250 3.73 17.88 16.15
C LEU A 250 3.73 18.37 17.60
N ARG A 251 4.36 19.53 17.81
CA ARG A 251 4.41 20.28 19.07
C ARG A 251 4.08 21.73 18.71
N LEU A 252 2.87 22.17 19.08
CA LEU A 252 2.34 23.52 18.89
C LEU A 252 2.48 24.33 20.18
#